data_AF-A0A2H5VEH1-F1
#
_entry.id   AF-A0A2H5VEH1-F1
#
_cell.length_a   1.000
_cell.length_b   1.000
_cell.length_c   1.000
_cell.angle_alpha   90.00
_cell.angle_beta   90.00
_cell.angle_gamma   90.00
#
_symmetry.space_group_name_H-M   'P 1'
#
loop_
_entity.id
_entity.type
_entity.pdbx_description
1 polymer ?
#
loop_
_entity_poly.entity_id
_entity_poly.type
_entity_poly.pdbx_seq_one_letter_code
_entity_poly.pdbx_strand_id
1 'polypeptide(L)'
;MKPLYAKLSKELKEKYGRRTFTLRKGDTVKIMRGEFKGIEGKVIKVFREEGRVAIEGVSREKVRGGTVPIKIHASKVMITTLNLDDKWRREKLEGKKKE
;
A
#
# COMPACT_ATOMS: atom_id res chain seq x y z
N MET A 1 3.85 -8.57 16.13
CA MET A 1 3.71 -8.36 14.67
C MET A 1 3.48 -6.88 14.38
N LYS A 2 4.39 -6.18 13.68
CA LYS A 2 4.30 -4.72 13.48
C LYS A 2 3.31 -4.37 12.36
N PRO A 3 2.35 -3.46 12.57
CA PRO A 3 1.46 -2.97 11.52
C PRO A 3 2.22 -2.07 10.55
N LEU A 4 2.08 -2.33 9.24
CA LEU A 4 2.72 -1.54 8.20
C LEU A 4 1.77 -0.46 7.70
N TYR A 5 2.07 0.80 8.00
CA TYR A 5 1.23 1.94 7.63
C TYR A 5 1.73 2.64 6.36
N ALA A 6 0.78 3.12 5.56
CA ALA A 6 1.05 4.03 4.45
C ALA A 6 0.06 5.20 4.46
N LYS A 7 0.40 6.26 3.72
CA LYS A 7 -0.47 7.44 3.57
C LYS A 7 -1.69 7.09 2.74
N LEU A 8 -2.85 7.61 3.12
CA LEU A 8 -4.04 7.57 2.27
C LEU A 8 -3.98 8.67 1.19
N SER A 9 -4.66 8.45 0.07
CA SER A 9 -4.95 9.49 -0.92
C SER A 9 -5.78 10.62 -0.28
N LYS A 10 -5.81 11.78 -0.93
CA LYS A 10 -6.59 12.94 -0.44
C LYS A 10 -8.07 12.57 -0.29
N GLU A 11 -8.63 11.93 -1.30
CA GLU A 11 -10.02 11.47 -1.32
C GLU A 11 -10.34 10.52 -0.16
N LEU A 12 -9.50 9.51 0.07
CA LEU A 12 -9.68 8.58 1.18
C LEU A 12 -9.46 9.25 2.54
N LYS A 13 -8.56 10.22 2.61
CA LYS A 13 -8.31 10.99 3.83
C LYS A 13 -9.52 11.85 4.21
N GLU A 14 -10.17 12.47 3.23
CA GLU A 14 -11.40 13.26 3.45
C GLU A 14 -12.56 12.35 3.84
N LYS A 15 -12.75 11.22 3.14
CA LYS A 15 -13.83 10.27 3.42
C LYS A 15 -13.75 9.64 4.81
N TYR A 16 -12.55 9.27 5.25
CA TYR A 16 -12.34 8.51 6.49
C TYR A 16 -11.69 9.30 7.62
N GLY A 17 -11.36 10.58 7.40
CA GLY A 17 -10.71 11.44 8.41
C GLY A 17 -9.31 10.98 8.85
N ARG A 18 -8.65 10.10 8.08
CA ARG A 18 -7.37 9.48 8.48
C ARG A 18 -6.22 9.83 7.55
N ARG A 19 -5.06 10.11 8.14
CA ARG A 19 -3.83 10.39 7.39
C ARG A 19 -3.16 9.12 6.87
N THR A 20 -3.25 8.02 7.63
CA THR A 20 -2.57 6.76 7.34
C THR A 20 -3.46 5.57 7.66
N PHE A 21 -3.21 4.45 6.97
CA PHE A 21 -3.87 3.19 7.24
C PHE A 21 -2.95 1.99 6.97
N THR A 22 -3.34 0.82 7.47
CA THR A 22 -2.51 -0.40 7.37
C THR A 22 -2.64 -1.02 5.98
N LEU A 23 -1.50 -1.26 5.34
CA LEU A 23 -1.40 -1.95 4.05
C LEU A 23 -1.70 -3.45 4.19
N ARG A 24 -2.50 -3.97 3.26
CA ARG A 24 -2.78 -5.38 3.07
C ARG A 24 -2.56 -5.78 1.62
N LYS A 25 -2.46 -7.10 1.40
CA LYS A 25 -2.50 -7.67 0.06
C LYS A 25 -3.82 -7.29 -0.62
N GLY A 26 -3.75 -6.89 -1.87
CA GLY A 26 -4.91 -6.47 -2.65
C GLY A 26 -5.32 -5.00 -2.53
N ASP A 27 -4.69 -4.21 -1.65
CA ASP A 27 -4.82 -2.75 -1.73
C ASP A 27 -4.13 -2.23 -3.00
N THR A 28 -4.65 -1.15 -3.59
CA THR A 28 -3.99 -0.44 -4.71
C THR A 28 -3.18 0.71 -4.15
N VAL A 29 -1.94 0.81 -4.60
CA VAL A 29 -0.99 1.83 -4.13
C VAL A 29 -0.34 2.55 -5.30
N LYS A 30 -0.04 3.83 -5.07
CA LYS A 30 0.76 4.70 -5.92
C LYS A 30 2.12 4.94 -5.29
N ILE A 31 3.18 4.87 -6.09
CA ILE A 31 4.53 5.16 -5.63
C ILE A 31 4.78 6.66 -5.72
N MET A 32 5.13 7.29 -4.60
CA MET A 32 5.36 8.73 -4.53
C MET A 32 6.82 9.14 -4.74
N ARG A 33 7.76 8.25 -4.42
CA ARG A 33 9.20 8.55 -4.39
C ARG A 33 10.02 7.36 -4.90
N GLY A 34 11.11 7.67 -5.60
CA GLY A 34 12.05 6.69 -6.17
C GLY A 34 11.96 6.61 -7.70
N GLU A 35 12.65 5.63 -8.27
CA GLU A 35 12.73 5.40 -9.73
C GLU A 35 11.36 5.09 -10.34
N PHE A 36 10.48 4.42 -9.58
CA PHE A 36 9.15 3.99 -10.01
C PHE A 36 8.05 4.99 -9.63
N LYS A 37 8.40 6.27 -9.45
CA LYS A 37 7.43 7.32 -9.05
C LYS A 37 6.33 7.46 -10.10
N GLY A 38 5.09 7.58 -9.63
CA GLY A 38 3.91 7.78 -10.48
C GLY A 38 3.22 6.49 -10.90
N ILE A 39 3.89 5.34 -10.77
CA ILE A 39 3.29 4.04 -11.07
C ILE A 39 2.27 3.68 -9.99
N GLU A 40 1.12 3.20 -10.46
CA GLU A 40 0.03 2.66 -9.65
C GLU A 40 -0.05 1.16 -9.88
N GLY A 41 -0.22 0.40 -8.80
CA GLY A 41 -0.28 -1.05 -8.89
C GLY A 41 -0.85 -1.68 -7.64
N LYS A 42 -1.24 -2.95 -7.79
CA LYS A 42 -1.82 -3.73 -6.71
C LYS A 42 -0.74 -4.32 -5.82
N VAL A 43 -0.98 -4.36 -4.51
CA VAL A 43 -0.05 -4.99 -3.56
C VAL A 43 -0.18 -6.51 -3.65
N ILE A 44 0.86 -7.18 -4.16
CA ILE A 44 0.93 -8.64 -4.26
C ILE A 44 1.33 -9.24 -2.91
N LYS A 45 2.39 -8.70 -2.31
CA LYS A 45 2.98 -9.23 -1.08
C LYS A 45 3.45 -8.11 -0.17
N VAL A 46 3.22 -8.30 1.12
CA VAL A 46 3.68 -7.41 2.18
C VAL A 46 4.73 -8.14 3.00
N PHE A 47 5.95 -7.61 3.01
CA PHE A 47 7.06 -8.10 3.82
C PHE A 47 7.07 -7.31 5.13
N ARG A 48 6.36 -7.83 6.13
CA ARG A 48 6.14 -7.17 7.42
C ARG A 48 7.41 -7.05 8.27
N GLU A 49 8.34 -7.99 8.11
CA GLU A 49 9.63 -7.99 8.81
C GLU A 49 10.54 -6.86 8.31
N GLU A 50 10.60 -6.68 6.99
CA GLU A 50 11.42 -5.64 6.35
C GLU A 50 10.70 -4.29 6.23
N GLY A 51 9.39 -4.22 6.47
CA GLY A 51 8.57 -3.03 6.24
C GLY A 51 8.41 -2.65 4.76
N ARG A 52 8.51 -3.64 3.86
CA ARG A 52 8.47 -3.45 2.41
C ARG A 52 7.26 -4.10 1.75
N VAL A 53 6.90 -3.61 0.57
CA VAL A 53 5.80 -4.14 -0.26
C VAL A 53 6.29 -4.45 -1.67
N ALA A 54 5.76 -5.52 -2.24
CA ALA A 54 5.86 -5.82 -3.67
C ALA A 54 4.58 -5.36 -4.36
N ILE A 55 4.76 -4.58 -5.43
CA ILE A 55 3.69 -3.97 -6.20
C ILE A 55 3.69 -4.58 -7.61
N GLU A 56 2.51 -4.88 -8.12
CA GLU A 56 2.29 -5.35 -9.47
C GLU A 56 2.71 -4.29 -10.50
N GLY A 57 3.42 -4.71 -11.55
CA GLY A 57 4.00 -3.79 -12.55
C GLY A 57 5.38 -3.23 -12.15
N VAL A 58 5.85 -3.45 -10.93
CA VAL A 58 7.19 -3.03 -10.49
C VAL A 58 8.09 -4.25 -10.26
N SER A 59 8.63 -4.75 -11.36
CA SER A 59 9.57 -5.87 -11.38
C SER A 59 10.85 -5.50 -12.12
N ARG A 60 11.96 -6.09 -11.68
CA ARG A 60 13.24 -6.04 -12.37
C ARG A 60 13.46 -7.37 -13.09
N GLU A 61 13.86 -7.30 -14.36
CA GLU A 61 14.30 -8.48 -15.10
C GLU A 61 15.71 -8.88 -14.68
N LYS A 62 15.95 -10.19 -14.53
CA LYS A 62 17.25 -10.76 -14.23
C LYS A 62 17.90 -11.24 -15.52
N VAL A 63 19.21 -11.05 -15.64
CA VAL A 63 20.03 -11.46 -16.80
C VAL A 63 19.88 -12.94 -17.16
N ARG A 64 19.58 -13.80 -16.17
CA ARG A 64 19.39 -15.25 -16.36
C ARG A 64 17.97 -15.66 -16.74
N GLY A 65 17.13 -14.70 -17.14
CA GLY A 65 15.70 -14.90 -17.32
C GLY A 65 14.95 -14.90 -15.99
N GLY A 66 13.77 -14.28 -15.98
CA GLY A 66 12.89 -14.20 -14.81
C GLY A 66 12.73 -12.79 -14.26
N THR A 67 11.57 -12.53 -13.68
CA THR A 67 11.19 -11.24 -13.08
C THR A 67 11.24 -11.33 -11.56
N VAL A 68 11.94 -10.38 -10.93
CA VAL A 68 11.98 -10.25 -9.48
C VAL A 68 11.18 -9.02 -9.08
N PRO A 69 10.17 -9.14 -8.21
CA PRO A 69 9.41 -7.99 -7.74
C PRO A 69 10.32 -7.08 -6.90
N ILE A 70 10.28 -5.79 -7.18
CA ILE A 70 11.07 -4.82 -6.43
C ILE A 70 10.36 -4.53 -5.12
N LYS A 71 11.11 -4.62 -4.02
CA LYS A 71 10.61 -4.33 -2.68
C LYS A 71 10.68 -2.83 -2.42
N ILE A 72 9.52 -2.19 -2.22
CA ILE A 72 9.43 -0.75 -1.94
C ILE A 72 9.04 -0.53 -0.47
N HIS A 73 9.66 0.47 0.17
CA HIS A 73 9.34 0.81 1.56
C HIS A 73 7.93 1.44 1.66
N ALA A 74 7.14 1.06 2.66
CA ALA A 74 5.76 1.54 2.80
C ALA A 74 5.63 3.07 2.92
N SER A 75 6.63 3.75 3.48
CA SER A 75 6.64 5.22 3.56
C SER A 75 6.73 5.92 2.20
N LYS A 76 7.14 5.21 1.14
CA LYS A 76 7.26 5.74 -0.23
C LYS A 76 5.97 5.54 -1.04
N VAL A 77 4.96 4.87 -0.48
CA VAL A 77 3.70 4.58 -1.17
C VAL A 77 2.53 5.34 -0.57
N MET A 78 1.52 5.58 -1.40
CA MET A 78 0.23 6.14 -1.04
C MET A 78 -0.85 5.16 -1.46
N ILE A 79 -1.81 4.89 -0.58
CA ILE A 79 -2.95 4.01 -0.88
C ILE A 79 -3.97 4.82 -1.65
N THR A 80 -4.34 4.35 -2.84
CA THR A 80 -5.37 4.95 -3.69
C THR A 80 -6.71 4.25 -3.52
N THR A 81 -6.68 2.92 -3.40
CA THR A 81 -7.88 2.10 -3.18
C THR A 81 -7.64 1.10 -2.07
N LEU A 82 -8.58 1.05 -1.13
CA LEU A 82 -8.55 0.10 -0.02
C LEU A 82 -9.39 -1.13 -0.37
N ASN A 83 -8.84 -2.31 -0.10
CA ASN A 83 -9.65 -3.52 -0.07
C ASN A 83 -10.41 -3.58 1.27
N LEU A 84 -11.75 -3.61 1.19
CA LEU A 84 -12.70 -3.57 2.30
C LEU A 84 -13.50 -4.86 2.48
N ASP A 85 -12.93 -5.99 2.03
CA ASP A 85 -13.53 -7.32 2.15
C ASP A 85 -13.78 -7.72 3.62
N ASP A 86 -12.82 -7.40 4.50
CA ASP A 86 -12.92 -7.65 5.94
C ASP A 86 -13.88 -6.66 6.64
N LYS A 87 -14.95 -7.17 7.26
CA LYS A 87 -15.88 -6.40 8.10
C LYS A 87 -15.14 -5.63 9.22
N TRP A 88 -14.23 -6.31 9.92
CA TRP A 88 -13.41 -5.70 10.98
C TRP A 88 -12.52 -4.55 10.48
N ARG A 89 -12.00 -4.66 9.24
CA ARG A 89 -11.16 -3.62 8.64
C ARG A 89 -11.98 -2.37 8.33
N ARG A 90 -13.22 -2.55 7.87
CA ARG A 90 -14.18 -1.48 7.60
C ARG A 90 -14.57 -0.76 8.89
N GLU A 91 -15.00 -1.49 9.91
CA GLU A 91 -15.35 -0.91 11.21
C GLU A 91 -14.19 -0.13 11.82
N LYS A 92 -12.98 -0.69 11.75
CA LYS A 92 -11.78 0.01 12.24
C LYS A 92 -11.45 1.23 11.41
N LEU A 93 -11.82 1.31 10.14
CA LEU A 93 -11.60 2.49 9.29
C LEU A 93 -12.60 3.59 9.62
N GLU A 94 -13.87 3.24 9.80
CA GLU A 94 -14.99 4.17 10.05
C GLU A 94 -15.06 4.67 11.51
N GLY A 95 -14.67 3.84 12.49
CA GLY A 95 -14.75 4.16 13.92
C GLY A 95 -13.82 5.28 14.43
N LYS A 96 -13.15 6.03 13.56
CA LYS A 96 -12.46 7.29 13.91
C LYS A 96 -12.88 8.44 12.99
N LYS A 97 -14.13 8.51 12.55
CA LYS A 97 -14.66 9.81 12.13
C LYS A 97 -14.49 10.76 13.31
N LYS A 98 -13.51 11.66 13.20
CA LYS A 98 -13.44 12.83 14.06
C LYS A 98 -14.58 13.73 13.58
N GLU A 99 -15.57 13.90 14.43
CA GLU A 99 -16.40 15.11 14.42
C GLU A 99 -15.51 16.36 14.58
#